data_AF-A0A0C3CEP5-F1
#
_entry.id   AF-A0A0C3CEP5-F1
#
_cell.length_a   1.000
_cell.length_b   1.000
_cell.length_c   1.000
_cell.angle_alpha   90.00
_cell.angle_beta   90.00
_cell.angle_gamma   90.00
#
_symmetry.space_group_name_H-M   'P 1'
#
loop_
_entity.id
_entity.type
_entity.pdbx_description
1 polymer ?
#
loop_
_entity_poly.entity_id
_entity_poly.type
_entity_poly.pdbx_seq_one_letter_code
_entity_poly.pdbx_strand_id
1 'polypeptide(L)'
;KFFPRYDGPYTIIDTHPETSDYTLELPNSPNIFPTFHSSELKPHFPNDRSLFPSRNMAEPQPVVTNKGLEEYLVQEIIDSH
;
A
#
# COMPACT_ATOMS: atom_id res chain seq x y z
N LYS A 1 2.47 -21.20 -7.40
CA LYS A 1 1.67 -21.29 -6.15
C LYS A 1 1.47 -19.87 -5.64
N PHE A 2 0.24 -19.36 -5.61
CA PHE A 2 -0.04 -18.03 -5.06
C PHE A 2 -0.02 -18.12 -3.55
N PHE A 3 0.90 -17.37 -2.92
CA PHE A 3 0.87 -17.18 -1.48
C PHE A 3 -0.13 -16.06 -1.19
N PRO A 4 -1.02 -16.21 -0.22
CA PRO A 4 -1.89 -15.12 0.20
C PRO A 4 -1.00 -13.94 0.61
N ARG A 5 -1.13 -12.84 -0.13
CA ARG A 5 -0.49 -11.56 0.16
C ARG A 5 -1.55 -10.65 0.74
N TYR A 6 -1.20 -9.97 1.82
CA TYR A 6 -2.03 -8.90 2.37
C TYR A 6 -1.90 -7.70 1.44
N ASP A 7 -3.04 -7.10 1.11
CA ASP A 7 -3.10 -5.88 0.31
C ASP A 7 -3.19 -4.66 1.23
N GLY A 8 -2.40 -3.64 0.90
CA GLY A 8 -2.41 -2.32 1.51
C GLY A 8 -2.14 -2.21 3.02
N PRO A 9 -1.65 -1.06 3.47
CA PRO A 9 -2.15 -0.49 4.72
C PRO A 9 -3.50 0.18 4.45
N TYR A 10 -4.54 -0.22 5.17
CA TYR A 10 -5.83 0.47 5.18
C TYR A 10 -6.13 1.04 6.56
N THR A 11 -6.84 2.16 6.58
CA THR A 11 -7.31 2.79 7.81
C THR A 11 -8.55 2.06 8.31
N ILE A 12 -8.64 1.82 9.62
CA ILE A 12 -9.86 1.31 10.24
C ILE A 12 -10.79 2.49 10.50
N ILE A 13 -12.02 2.41 9.99
CA ILE A 13 -13.06 3.45 10.15
C ILE A 13 -14.11 3.08 11.18
N ASP A 14 -14.27 1.79 11.49
CA ASP A 14 -15.21 1.30 12.50
C ASP A 14 -14.74 -0.03 13.10
N THR A 15 -15.14 -0.31 14.35
CA THR A 15 -14.69 -1.49 15.10
C THR A 15 -15.83 -2.13 15.88
N HIS A 16 -15.91 -3.45 15.80
CA HIS A 16 -16.83 -4.31 16.56
C HIS A 16 -16.03 -5.36 17.33
N PRO A 17 -15.36 -4.98 18.46
CA PRO A 17 -14.48 -5.88 19.19
C PRO A 17 -15.17 -7.13 19.73
N GLU A 18 -16.48 -7.06 19.98
CA GLU A 18 -17.31 -8.15 20.47
C GLU A 18 -17.40 -9.34 19.51
N THR A 19 -17.38 -9.08 18.19
CA THR A 19 -17.30 -10.10 17.14
C THR A 19 -15.93 -10.16 16.48
N SER A 20 -15.00 -9.30 16.92
CA SER A 20 -13.67 -9.14 16.31
C SER A 20 -13.70 -8.71 14.84
N ASP A 21 -14.70 -7.91 14.47
CA ASP A 21 -14.87 -7.37 13.12
C ASP A 21 -14.41 -5.91 13.03
N TYR A 22 -13.79 -5.56 11.91
CA TYR A 22 -13.22 -4.24 11.67
C TYR A 22 -13.58 -3.77 10.27
N THR A 23 -14.01 -2.52 10.14
CA THR A 23 -14.34 -1.92 8.84
C THR A 23 -13.19 -1.04 8.36
N LEU A 24 -12.76 -1.26 7.12
CA LEU A 24 -11.64 -0.56 6.48
C LEU A 24 -12.11 0.55 5.52
N GLU A 25 -11.31 1.60 5.39
CA GLU A 25 -11.45 2.60 4.32
C GLU A 25 -10.88 2.04 3.01
N LEU A 26 -11.75 1.73 2.04
CA LEU A 26 -11.38 1.14 0.75
C LEU A 26 -11.77 2.07 -0.43
N PRO A 27 -11.12 3.23 -0.61
CA PRO A 27 -11.54 4.23 -1.60
C PRO A 27 -11.46 3.71 -3.04
N ASN A 28 -10.55 2.77 -3.31
CA ASN A 28 -10.30 2.22 -4.64
C ASN A 28 -11.02 0.88 -4.89
N SER A 29 -11.92 0.45 -4.00
CA SER A 29 -12.58 -0.86 -4.10
C SER A 29 -14.06 -0.82 -3.72
N PRO A 30 -14.88 -0.09 -4.50
CA PRO A 30 -16.30 0.13 -4.18
C PRO A 30 -17.16 -1.14 -4.17
N ASN A 31 -16.68 -2.23 -4.79
CA ASN A 31 -17.40 -3.51 -4.89
C ASN A 31 -17.04 -4.52 -3.79
N ILE A 32 -16.25 -4.14 -2.80
CA ILE A 32 -15.80 -5.01 -1.70
C ILE A 32 -16.57 -4.62 -0.44
N PHE A 33 -17.05 -5.62 0.30
CA PHE A 33 -17.59 -5.39 1.63
C PHE A 33 -16.42 -5.04 2.57
N PRO A 34 -16.40 -3.84 3.18
CA PRO A 34 -15.20 -3.32 3.84
C PRO A 34 -14.97 -3.88 5.26
N THR A 35 -15.89 -4.69 5.78
CA THR A 35 -15.79 -5.26 7.13
C THR A 35 -15.20 -6.66 7.08
N PHE A 36 -14.13 -6.86 7.85
CA PHE A 36 -13.37 -8.11 7.90
C PHE A 36 -13.19 -8.56 9.35
N HIS A 37 -13.16 -9.87 9.54
CA HIS A 37 -12.79 -10.45 10.83
C HIS A 37 -11.29 -10.30 11.07
N SER A 38 -10.89 -10.12 12.33
CA SER A 38 -9.49 -9.94 12.76
C SER A 38 -8.52 -11.00 12.22
N SER A 39 -8.97 -12.22 11.96
CA SER A 39 -8.15 -13.30 11.38
C SER A 39 -7.69 -13.04 9.95
N GLU A 40 -8.38 -12.18 9.22
CA GLU A 40 -8.06 -11.78 7.84
C GLU A 40 -7.19 -10.52 7.79
N LEU A 41 -6.97 -9.87 8.93
CA LEU A 41 -6.23 -8.63 9.04
C LEU A 41 -4.83 -8.85 9.64
N LYS A 42 -3.91 -7.94 9.31
CA LYS A 42 -2.62 -7.83 9.97
C LYS A 42 -2.32 -6.37 10.30
N PRO A 43 -1.81 -6.08 11.51
CA PRO A 43 -1.32 -4.75 11.82
C PRO A 43 -0.19 -4.38 10.85
N HIS A 44 -0.32 -3.21 10.24
CA HIS A 44 0.75 -2.64 9.43
C HIS A 44 1.78 -1.97 10.35
N PHE A 45 3.04 -2.40 10.24
CA PHE A 45 4.16 -1.75 10.90
C PHE A 45 5.03 -1.08 9.84
N PRO A 46 5.20 0.26 9.88
CA PRO A 46 6.07 0.95 8.93
C PRO A 46 7.50 0.44 9.08
N ASN A 47 8.25 0.43 7.98
CA ASN A 47 9.63 -0.03 8.00
C ASN A 47 10.51 0.92 8.83
N ASP A 48 11.11 0.41 9.90
CA ASP A 48 12.14 1.14 10.65
C ASP A 48 13.44 1.16 9.84
N ARG A 49 13.81 2.35 9.35
CA ARG A 49 15.00 2.55 8.51
C ARG A 49 16.31 2.34 9.26
N SER A 50 16.32 2.52 10.59
CA SER A 50 17.52 2.35 11.41
C SER A 50 17.85 0.88 11.62
N LEU A 51 16.81 0.05 11.79
CA LEU A 51 16.95 -1.39 12.04
C LEU A 51 16.99 -2.22 10.76
N PHE A 52 16.27 -1.79 9.71
CA PHE A 52 16.14 -2.53 8.46
C PHE A 52 16.36 -1.65 7.22
N PRO A 53 17.59 -1.12 7.03
CA PRO A 53 17.91 -0.28 5.87
C PRO A 53 17.73 -1.01 4.54
N SER A 54 17.91 -2.34 4.51
CA SER A 54 17.75 -3.17 3.31
C SER A 54 16.30 -3.42 2.88
N ARG A 55 15.31 -3.08 3.72
CA ARG A 55 13.88 -3.18 3.37
C ARG A 55 13.36 -1.96 2.61
N ASN A 56 14.16 -0.90 2.55
CA ASN A 56 13.88 0.24 1.68
C ASN A 56 14.60 -0.03 0.35
N MET A 57 13.85 -0.25 -0.73
CA MET A 57 14.47 -0.30 -2.05
C MET A 57 15.02 1.09 -2.35
N ALA A 58 16.29 1.18 -2.72
CA ALA A 58 16.81 2.40 -3.29
C ALA A 58 15.95 2.74 -4.51
N GLU A 59 15.58 4.01 -4.66
CA GLU A 59 14.93 4.47 -5.89
C GLU A 59 15.79 4.02 -7.07
N PRO A 60 15.18 3.44 -8.12
CA PRO A 60 15.94 3.00 -9.28
C PRO A 60 16.71 4.21 -9.83
N GLN A 61 17.96 3.96 -10.20
CA GLN A 61 18.77 4.97 -10.87
C GLN A 61 18.05 5.42 -12.17
N PRO A 62 18.16 6.70 -12.55
CA PRO A 62 17.73 7.21 -13.86
C PRO A 62 18.12 6.26 -15.00
N VAL A 63 17.21 6.05 -15.96
CA VAL A 63 17.45 5.15 -17.09
C VAL A 63 18.18 5.94 -18.18
N VAL A 64 19.52 5.94 -18.12
CA VAL A 64 20.34 6.62 -19.13
C VAL A 64 20.11 5.98 -20.51
N THR A 65 19.23 6.58 -21.32
CA THR A 65 19.02 6.17 -22.71
C THR A 65 20.14 6.74 -23.60
N ASN A 66 20.58 5.98 -24.60
CA ASN A 66 21.69 6.32 -25.52
C ASN A 66 21.53 7.66 -26.27
N LYS A 67 20.39 8.34 -26.15
CA LYS A 67 20.09 9.62 -26.80
C LYS A 67 19.93 10.80 -25.84
N GLY A 68 20.13 10.60 -24.52
CA GLY A 68 20.04 11.70 -23.55
C GLY A 68 18.68 12.41 -23.57
N LEU A 69 17.59 11.65 -23.70
CA LEU A 69 16.26 12.23 -23.55
C LEU A 69 16.12 12.79 -22.14
N GLU A 70 15.60 14.02 -22.01
CA GLU A 70 15.35 14.61 -20.69
C GLU A 70 14.34 13.75 -19.93
N GLU A 71 14.71 13.37 -18.71
CA GLU A 71 13.83 12.69 -17.78
C GLU A 71 13.14 13.73 -16.88
N TYR A 72 11.83 13.59 -16.69
CA TYR A 72 11.04 14.43 -15.80
C TYR A 72 10.55 13.60 -14.61
N LEU A 73 10.72 14.14 -13.40
CA LEU A 73 10.12 13.55 -12.21
C LEU A 73 8.60 13.77 -12.27
N VAL A 74 7.85 12.67 -12.17
CA VAL A 74 6.39 12.75 -12.01
C VAL A 74 6.11 13.26 -10.60
N GLN A 75 5.63 14.50 -10.49
CA GLN A 75 5.26 15.10 -9.20
C GLN A 75 3.95 14.51 -8.68
N GLU A 76 2.97 14.33 -9.58
CA GLU A 76 1.63 13.87 -9.25
C GLU A 76 0.98 13.25 -10.49
N ILE A 77 0.17 12.20 -10.31
CA ILE A 77 -0.68 11.66 -11.36
C ILE A 77 -2.05 12.32 -11.20
N ILE A 78 -2.41 13.16 -12.16
CA ILE A 78 -3.74 13.79 -12.22
C ILE A 78 -4.70 12.82 -12.91
N ASP A 79 -5.72 12.34 -12.19
CA ASP A 79 -6.80 11.54 -12.78
C ASP A 79 -7.69 12.47 -13.61
N SER A 80 -7.89 12.17 -14.90
CA SER A 80 -8.68 13.02 -15.80
C SER A 80 -10.17 12.68 -15.67
N HIS A 81 -10.98 13.68 -15.33
CA HIS A 81 -12.45 13.61 -15.33
C HIS A 81 -13.07 13.46 -16.73
#